data_AF-A0A8H3QCQ7-F1
#
_entry.id   AF-A0A8H3QCQ7-F1
#
_cell.length_a   1.000
_cell.length_b   1.000
_cell.length_c   1.000
_cell.angle_alpha   90.00
_cell.angle_beta   90.00
_cell.angle_gamma   90.00
#
_symmetry.space_group_name_H-M   'P 1'
#
loop_
_entity.id
_entity.type
_entity.pdbx_description
1 polymer ?
#
loop_
_entity_poly.entity_id
_entity_poly.type
_entity_poly.pdbx_seq_one_letter_code
_entity_poly.pdbx_strand_id
1 'polypeptide(L)'
;MESHDLNLLGIADLGRDGIFRYLDADRNIHYAIALRPALIKALLDRLPYDMAEEKFWRGVDGTKVPKEQWYDPPPGILPPPLSEEHRKEGREINKRLKGKMDKIVEDIENYKERLVFIESDNKLE
;
A
#
# COMPACT_ATOMS: atom_id res chain seq x y z
N MET A 1 7.75 4.10 13.08
CA MET A 1 6.81 3.68 12.03
C MET A 1 5.64 4.62 12.14
N GLU A 2 5.34 5.41 11.09
CA GLU A 2 4.22 6.35 11.14
C GLU A 2 2.92 5.57 11.34
N SER A 3 2.17 5.93 12.38
CA SER A 3 0.89 5.30 12.70
C SER A 3 -0.16 5.84 11.73
N HIS A 4 -0.66 5.00 10.84
CA HIS A 4 -1.74 5.37 9.93
C HIS A 4 -3.07 5.34 10.69
N ASP A 5 -3.81 6.45 10.65
CA ASP A 5 -5.15 6.52 11.23
C ASP A 5 -6.07 5.56 10.46
N LEU A 6 -6.47 4.47 11.12
CA LEU A 6 -7.37 3.47 10.55
C LEU A 6 -8.71 4.08 10.09
N ASN A 7 -9.10 5.23 10.64
CA ASN A 7 -10.33 5.93 10.25
C ASN A 7 -10.23 6.60 8.88
N LEU A 8 -9.04 6.70 8.27
CA LEU A 8 -8.89 7.22 6.91
C LEU A 8 -9.57 6.33 5.87
N LEU A 9 -9.83 5.05 6.21
CA LEU A 9 -10.43 4.04 5.31
C LEU A 9 -9.75 4.02 3.94
N GLY A 10 -8.42 4.12 3.99
CA GLY A 10 -7.60 4.33 2.83
C GLY A 10 -7.32 3.06 2.03
N ILE A 11 -6.81 3.25 0.82
CA ILE A 11 -6.35 2.20 -0.07
C ILE A 11 -4.93 2.50 -0.56
N ALA A 12 -4.19 1.43 -0.84
CA ALA A 12 -2.97 1.52 -1.62
C ALA A 12 -3.32 1.20 -3.08
N ASP A 13 -3.06 2.13 -3.99
CA ASP A 13 -3.44 2.05 -5.40
C ASP A 13 -2.22 2.21 -6.31
N LEU A 14 -2.07 1.33 -7.29
CA LEU A 14 -1.10 1.51 -8.37
C LEU A 14 -1.81 2.16 -9.55
N GLY A 15 -1.61 3.47 -9.70
CA GLY A 15 -2.18 4.22 -10.82
C GLY A 15 -1.65 3.70 -12.16
N ARG A 16 -2.47 3.82 -13.21
CA ARG A 16 -2.13 3.44 -14.60
C ARG A 16 -0.94 4.24 -15.18
N ASP A 17 -0.52 5.29 -14.47
CA ASP A 17 0.70 6.09 -14.69
C ASP A 17 1.97 5.48 -14.08
N GLY A 18 1.87 4.38 -13.32
CA GLY A 18 2.99 3.72 -12.66
C GLY A 18 3.38 4.33 -11.31
N ILE A 19 2.55 5.23 -10.76
CA ILE A 19 2.75 5.80 -9.42
C ILE A 19 1.90 5.02 -8.42
N PHE A 20 2.55 4.54 -7.35
CA PHE A 20 1.89 3.87 -6.24
C PHE A 20 1.52 4.89 -5.17
N ARG A 21 0.23 4.99 -4.83
CA ARG A 21 -0.33 6.02 -3.95
C ARG A 21 -1.04 5.41 -2.75
N TYR A 22 -0.94 6.08 -1.61
CA TYR A 22 -1.80 5.86 -0.46
C TYR A 22 -2.87 6.94 -0.42
N LEU A 23 -4.13 6.52 -0.53
CA LEU A 23 -5.29 7.38 -0.69
C LEU A 23 -6.21 7.21 0.52
N ASP A 24 -6.85 8.28 1.00
CA ASP A 24 -7.96 8.14 1.97
C ASP A 24 -9.30 7.84 1.27
N ALA A 25 -10.39 7.83 2.05
CA ALA A 25 -11.75 7.60 1.59
C ALA A 25 -12.26 8.65 0.57
N ASP A 26 -11.71 9.86 0.58
CA ASP A 26 -12.04 10.96 -0.35
C ASP A 26 -11.04 11.03 -1.52
N ARG A 27 -10.02 10.15 -1.52
CA ARG A 27 -8.94 10.06 -2.51
C ARG A 27 -7.94 11.22 -2.42
N ASN A 28 -7.81 11.84 -1.25
CA ASN A 28 -6.65 12.69 -1.00
C ASN A 28 -5.40 11.80 -0.92
N ILE A 29 -4.31 12.27 -1.51
CA ILE A 29 -3.05 11.53 -1.61
C ILE A 29 -2.19 11.87 -0.39
N HIS A 30 -1.93 10.88 0.46
CA HIS A 30 -1.10 11.03 1.67
C HIS A 30 0.37 10.69 1.40
N TYR A 31 0.59 9.75 0.47
CA TYR A 31 1.92 9.31 0.08
C TYR A 31 1.90 8.83 -1.37
N ALA A 32 2.97 9.09 -2.11
CA ALA A 32 3.14 8.62 -3.47
C ALA A 32 4.60 8.23 -3.73
N ILE A 33 4.80 7.16 -4.50
CA ILE A 33 6.11 6.72 -4.96
C ILE A 33 6.04 6.22 -6.40
N ALA A 34 6.99 6.64 -7.24
CA ALA A 34 7.16 6.08 -8.57
C ALA A 34 7.72 4.66 -8.53
N LEU A 35 7.08 3.74 -9.26
CA LEU A 35 7.60 2.39 -9.45
C LEU A 35 8.28 2.27 -10.81
N ARG A 36 9.47 1.66 -10.81
CA ARG A 36 10.15 1.20 -12.02
C ARG A 36 9.42 -0.01 -12.61
N PRO A 37 9.54 -0.30 -13.92
CA PRO A 37 8.88 -1.43 -14.56
C PRO A 37 9.09 -2.77 -13.84
N ALA A 38 10.30 -3.02 -13.33
CA ALA A 38 10.61 -4.23 -12.59
C ALA A 38 9.83 -4.37 -11.27
N LEU A 39 9.56 -3.25 -10.57
CA LEU A 39 8.78 -3.24 -9.33
C LEU A 39 7.28 -3.40 -9.62
N ILE A 40 6.80 -2.80 -10.71
CA ILE A 40 5.42 -3.00 -11.20
C ILE A 40 5.21 -4.49 -11.50
N LYS A 41 6.11 -5.11 -12.28
CA LYS A 41 6.05 -6.55 -12.57
C LYS A 41 6.08 -7.39 -11.30
N ALA A 42 7.01 -7.12 -10.38
CA ALA A 42 7.09 -7.84 -9.11
C ALA A 42 5.81 -7.71 -8.25
N LEU A 43 5.07 -6.59 -8.36
CA LEU A 43 3.76 -6.45 -7.71
C LEU A 43 2.69 -7.29 -8.41
N LEU A 44 2.62 -7.26 -9.74
CA LEU A 44 1.65 -8.03 -10.54
C LEU A 44 1.83 -9.54 -10.38
N ASP A 45 3.08 -10.00 -10.24
CA ASP A 45 3.40 -11.43 -10.04
C ASP A 45 2.88 -11.99 -8.71
N ARG A 46 2.39 -11.13 -7.79
CA ARG A 46 1.71 -11.55 -6.55
C ARG A 46 0.21 -11.77 -6.72
N LEU A 47 -0.35 -11.40 -7.87
CA LEU A 47 -1.76 -11.54 -8.21
C LEU A 47 -1.94 -12.70 -9.20
N PRO A 48 -3.15 -13.23 -9.37
CA PRO A 48 -3.44 -14.17 -10.46
C PRO A 48 -3.03 -13.58 -11.81
N TYR A 49 -2.40 -14.40 -12.64
CA TYR A 49 -1.93 -13.97 -13.95
C TYR A 49 -3.09 -13.52 -14.85
N ASP A 50 -2.94 -12.34 -15.46
CA ASP A 50 -3.85 -11.78 -16.47
C ASP A 50 -3.03 -11.22 -17.64
N MET A 51 -3.27 -11.78 -18.83
CA MET A 51 -2.56 -11.41 -20.06
C MET A 51 -2.88 -9.98 -20.53
N ALA A 52 -4.12 -9.51 -20.35
CA ALA A 52 -4.53 -8.18 -20.74
C ALA A 52 -3.87 -7.13 -19.85
N GLU A 53 -3.82 -7.39 -18.53
CA GLU A 53 -3.11 -6.55 -17.58
C GLU A 53 -1.60 -6.53 -17.85
N GLU A 54 -0.96 -7.70 -18.03
CA GLU A 54 0.48 -7.73 -18.31
C GLU A 54 0.84 -6.94 -19.59
N LYS A 55 -0.01 -7.04 -20.63
CA LYS A 55 0.16 -6.26 -21.86
C LYS A 55 0.02 -4.77 -21.61
N PHE A 56 -0.94 -4.33 -20.79
CA PHE A 56 -1.10 -2.93 -20.42
C PHE A 56 0.14 -2.39 -19.70
N TRP A 57 0.62 -3.11 -18.68
CA TRP A 57 1.72 -2.64 -17.83
C TRP A 57 3.09 -2.65 -18.53
N ARG A 58 3.20 -3.34 -19.66
CA ARG A 58 4.41 -3.36 -20.47
C ARG A 58 4.74 -1.96 -20.99
N GLY A 59 5.85 -1.40 -20.51
CA GLY A 59 6.34 -0.08 -20.92
C GLY A 59 5.90 1.07 -20.02
N VAL A 60 5.05 0.80 -19.02
CA VAL A 60 4.73 1.78 -17.96
C VAL A 60 5.93 1.93 -17.04
N ASP A 61 6.36 3.18 -16.83
CA ASP A 61 7.51 3.53 -15.99
C ASP A 61 7.20 4.80 -15.19
N GLY A 62 6.81 4.63 -13.93
CA GLY A 62 6.47 5.74 -13.05
C GLY A 62 7.62 6.71 -12.80
N THR A 63 8.87 6.27 -13.01
CA THR A 63 10.05 7.15 -12.78
C THR A 63 10.20 8.24 -13.85
N LYS A 64 9.43 8.14 -14.94
CA LYS A 64 9.36 9.15 -16.00
C LYS A 64 8.22 10.15 -15.79
N VAL A 65 7.36 9.94 -14.80
CA VAL A 65 6.24 10.84 -14.50
C VAL A 65 6.76 12.05 -13.70
N PRO A 66 6.45 13.30 -14.13
CA PRO A 66 6.79 14.50 -13.39
C PRO A 66 6.32 14.45 -11.94
N LYS A 67 7.14 14.96 -11.01
CA LYS A 67 6.90 14.79 -9.56
C LYS A 67 5.61 15.46 -9.11
N GLU A 68 5.19 16.53 -9.78
CA GLU A 68 3.95 17.24 -9.54
C GLU A 68 2.74 16.31 -9.72
N GLN A 69 2.76 15.48 -10.76
CA GLN A 69 1.68 14.53 -11.06
C GLN A 69 1.56 13.38 -10.06
N TRP A 70 2.53 13.23 -9.15
CA TRP A 70 2.44 12.22 -8.09
C TRP A 70 1.33 12.57 -7.10
N TYR A 71 1.12 13.87 -6.85
CA TYR A 71 0.13 14.40 -5.91
C TYR A 71 -0.98 15.20 -6.60
N ASP A 72 -0.84 15.50 -7.88
CA ASP A 72 -1.88 16.12 -8.73
C ASP A 72 -2.00 15.37 -10.08
N PRO A 73 -2.50 14.12 -10.07
CA PRO A 73 -2.56 13.31 -11.27
C PRO A 73 -3.63 13.82 -12.25
N PRO A 74 -3.47 13.56 -13.55
CA PRO A 74 -4.51 13.85 -14.54
C PRO A 74 -5.88 13.24 -14.18
N PRO A 75 -6.99 13.87 -14.61
CA PRO A 75 -8.33 13.34 -14.38
C PRO A 75 -8.47 11.89 -14.87
N GLY A 76 -9.08 11.03 -14.05
CA GLY A 76 -9.34 9.62 -14.37
C GLY A 76 -8.23 8.64 -13.97
N ILE A 77 -7.11 9.12 -13.42
CA ILE A 77 -6.07 8.24 -12.86
C ILE A 77 -6.49 7.66 -11.51
N LEU A 78 -7.07 8.49 -10.63
CA LEU A 78 -7.48 8.04 -9.30
C LEU A 78 -8.79 7.25 -9.37
N PRO A 79 -8.92 6.18 -8.56
CA PRO A 79 -10.19 5.48 -8.41
C PRO A 79 -11.24 6.39 -7.76
N PRO A 80 -12.54 6.10 -7.93
CA PRO A 80 -13.59 6.92 -7.33
C PRO A 80 -13.53 6.90 -5.79
N PRO A 81 -13.97 7.99 -5.11
CA PRO A 81 -14.12 8.01 -3.66
C PRO A 81 -14.98 6.87 -3.12
N LEU A 82 -14.71 6.49 -1.88
CA LEU A 82 -15.46 5.42 -1.23
C LEU A 82 -16.92 5.86 -1.01
N SER A 83 -17.89 5.01 -1.34
CA SER A 83 -19.30 5.32 -1.11
C SER A 83 -19.61 5.39 0.39
N GLU A 84 -20.68 6.12 0.76
CA GLU A 84 -21.04 6.27 2.17
C GLU A 84 -21.43 4.95 2.84
N GLU A 85 -22.02 4.01 2.08
CA GLU A 85 -22.32 2.66 2.55
C GLU A 85 -21.03 1.92 2.95
N HIS A 86 -20.06 1.84 2.04
CA HIS A 86 -18.77 1.21 2.33
C HIS A 86 -17.99 1.96 3.43
N ARG A 87 -18.14 3.28 3.54
CA ARG A 87 -17.56 4.05 4.66
C ARG A 87 -18.15 3.62 5.99
N LYS A 88 -19.47 3.45 6.06
CA LYS A 88 -20.15 2.97 7.27
C LYS A 88 -19.67 1.56 7.63
N GLU A 89 -19.63 0.64 6.66
CA GLU A 89 -19.12 -0.72 6.87
C GLU A 89 -17.67 -0.73 7.37
N GLY A 90 -16.80 0.05 6.74
CA GLY A 90 -15.40 0.20 7.14
C GLY A 90 -15.25 0.71 8.57
N ARG A 91 -16.05 1.71 8.97
CA ARG A 91 -16.07 2.22 10.35
C ARG A 91 -16.50 1.15 11.35
N GLU A 92 -17.51 0.35 11.03
CA GLU A 92 -17.97 -0.74 11.92
C GLU A 92 -16.94 -1.87 12.02
N ILE A 93 -16.28 -2.22 10.90
CA ILE A 93 -15.17 -3.19 10.90
C ILE A 93 -14.02 -2.69 11.78
N ASN A 94 -13.62 -1.42 11.63
CA ASN A 94 -12.56 -0.82 12.42
C ASN A 94 -12.90 -0.81 13.91
N LYS A 95 -14.13 -0.42 14.28
CA LYS A 95 -14.58 -0.48 15.69
C LYS A 95 -14.48 -1.89 16.26
N ARG A 96 -14.93 -2.90 15.49
CA ARG A 96 -14.90 -4.30 15.91
C ARG A 96 -13.46 -4.83 16.06
N LEU A 97 -12.54 -4.37 15.22
CA LEU A 97 -11.15 -4.83 15.19
C LEU A 97 -10.19 -3.99 16.04
N LYS A 98 -10.63 -2.84 16.57
CA LYS A 98 -9.79 -1.89 17.31
C LYS A 98 -8.90 -2.55 18.35
N GLY A 99 -9.47 -3.34 19.26
CA GLY A 99 -8.67 -4.00 20.31
C GLY A 99 -7.65 -5.01 19.79
N LYS A 100 -7.88 -5.65 18.63
CA LYS A 100 -6.88 -6.51 18.00
C LYS A 100 -5.75 -5.69 17.37
N MET A 101 -6.09 -4.56 16.75
CA MET A 101 -5.11 -3.64 16.16
C MET A 101 -4.23 -3.01 17.24
N ASP A 102 -4.82 -2.54 18.35
CA ASP A 102 -4.08 -1.97 19.47
C ASP A 102 -3.04 -2.97 20.01
N LYS A 103 -3.43 -4.25 20.13
CA LYS A 103 -2.51 -5.33 20.52
C LYS A 103 -1.40 -5.58 19.50
N ILE A 104 -1.70 -5.54 18.20
CA ILE A 104 -0.68 -5.69 17.14
C ILE A 104 0.33 -4.55 17.21
N VAL A 105 -0.12 -3.31 17.42
CA VAL A 105 0.77 -2.15 17.56
C VAL A 105 1.67 -2.32 18.78
N GLU A 106 1.10 -2.69 19.93
CA GLU A 106 1.86 -2.98 21.15
C GLU A 106 2.89 -4.11 20.94
N ASP A 107 2.50 -5.20 20.28
CA ASP A 107 3.40 -6.32 19.96
C ASP A 107 4.53 -5.90 19.01
N ILE A 108 4.30 -4.96 18.08
CA ILE A 108 5.33 -4.43 17.18
C ILE A 108 6.28 -3.48 17.92
N GLU A 109 5.78 -2.61 18.79
CA GLU A 109 6.62 -1.73 19.60
C GLU A 109 7.55 -2.53 20.53
N ASN A 110 7.02 -3.63 21.10
CA ASN A 110 7.77 -4.54 21.95
C ASN A 110 8.50 -5.65 21.18
N TYR A 111 8.50 -5.64 19.83
CA TYR A 111 9.07 -6.71 19.01
C TYR A 111 10.55 -6.96 19.30
N LYS A 112 11.31 -5.91 19.65
CA LYS A 112 12.74 -6.03 20.00
C LYS A 112 12.98 -6.84 21.28
N GLU A 113 12.03 -6.88 22.21
CA GLU A 113 12.12 -7.69 23.42
C GLU A 113 11.86 -9.18 23.15
N ARG A 114 11.30 -9.53 21.97
CA ARG A 114 11.00 -10.90 21.53
C ARG A 114 11.91 -11.40 20.41
N LEU A 115 13.01 -10.71 20.12
CA LEU A 115 13.99 -11.17 19.14
C LEU A 115 14.66 -12.46 19.64
N VAL A 116 14.35 -13.58 18.98
CA VAL A 116 15.07 -14.84 19.16
C VAL A 116 16.28 -14.81 18.22
N PHE A 117 17.47 -14.76 18.77
CA PHE A 117 18.70 -14.91 18.00
C PHE A 117 18.96 -16.40 17.78
N ILE A 118 19.06 -16.81 16.52
CA ILE A 118 19.56 -18.13 16.16
C ILE A 118 21.07 -17.97 15.95
N GLU A 119 21.84 -18.36 16.95
CA GLU A 119 23.29 -18.45 16.82
C GLU A 119 23.63 -19.78 16.13
N SER A 120 24.34 -19.71 15.01
CA SER A 120 24.79 -20.90 14.29
C SER A 120 26.03 -21.46 14.99
N ASP A 121 25.95 -22.71 15.44
CA ASP A 121 27.09 -23.43 16.02
C ASP A 121 28.24 -23.67 15.02
N ASN A 122 28.00 -23.47 13.71
CA ASN A 122 29.06 -23.53 12.72
C ASN A 122 29.95 -22.29 12.82
N LYS A 123 31.10 -22.45 13.46
CA LYS A 123 32.22 -21.51 13.31
C LYS A 123 32.76 -21.65 11.89
N LEU A 124 32.85 -20.53 11.17
CA LEU A 124 33.60 -20.47 9.91
C LEU A 124 35.09 -20.59 10.28
N GLU A 125 35.62 -21.81 10.17
CA GLU A 125 37.07 -22.07 10.11
C GLU A 125 37.64 -21.72 8.73
#